data_AF-A0AAW1JYM2-F1
#
_entry.id   AF-A0AAW1JYM2-F1
#
_cell.length_a   1.000
_cell.length_b   1.000
_cell.length_c   1.000
_cell.angle_alpha   90.00
_cell.angle_beta   90.00
_cell.angle_gamma   90.00
#
_symmetry.space_group_name_H-M   'P 1'
#
loop_
_entity.id
_entity.type
_entity.pdbx_description
1 polymer ?
#
loop_
_entity_poly.entity_id
_entity_poly.type
_entity_poly.pdbx_seq_one_letter_code
_entity_poly.pdbx_strand_id
1 'polypeptide(L)'
;MVLANPLISDLSKMSGAVAKTAKPVLRGLLQNQIKKNLIVGISLCIAAGILMKVGINDPQKARYAEFYKSYDIDKDFVRIKNLGLFESCGASD
;
A
#
# COMPACT_ATOMS: atom_id res chain seq x y z
N MET A 1 -3.50 15.67 64.14
CA MET A 1 -3.95 14.88 62.97
C MET A 1 -3.79 15.76 61.73
N VAL A 2 -2.54 16.10 61.39
CA VAL A 2 -1.83 15.69 60.16
C VAL A 2 -2.63 15.98 58.88
N LEU A 3 -2.60 17.24 58.43
CA LEU A 3 -2.92 17.60 57.05
C LEU A 3 -1.63 17.42 56.23
N ALA A 4 -1.53 16.28 55.55
CA ALA A 4 -0.47 16.01 54.59
C ALA A 4 -0.53 17.06 53.47
N ASN A 5 0.48 17.93 53.42
CA ASN A 5 0.59 18.98 52.43
C ASN A 5 0.93 18.34 51.06
N PRO A 6 0.11 18.51 50.00
CA PRO A 6 0.32 17.86 48.70
C PRO A 6 1.64 18.26 48.03
N LEU A 7 2.21 19.41 48.41
CA LEU A 7 3.46 19.94 47.86
C LEU A 7 4.68 19.07 48.20
N ILE A 8 4.66 18.31 49.29
CA ILE A 8 5.78 17.43 49.68
C ILE A 8 5.75 16.13 48.86
N SER A 9 4.56 15.61 48.54
CA SER A 9 4.41 14.42 47.70
C SER A 9 4.76 14.68 46.24
N ASP A 10 4.52 15.88 45.73
CA ASP A 10 4.85 16.25 44.35
C ASP A 10 6.34 16.55 44.18
N LEU A 11 7.01 17.10 45.20
CA LEU A 11 8.47 17.28 45.22
C LEU A 11 9.21 15.94 45.20
N SER A 12 8.70 14.93 45.93
CA SER A 12 9.24 13.57 45.91
C SER A 12 9.07 12.89 44.53
N LYS A 13 7.92 13.11 43.86
CA LYS A 13 7.67 12.63 42.49
C LYS A 13 8.54 13.35 41.44
N MET A 14 8.81 14.66 41.59
CA MET A 14 9.67 15.43 40.68
C MET A 14 11.16 15.11 40.86
N SER A 15 11.62 14.82 42.09
CA SER A 15 13.02 14.45 42.33
C SER A 15 13.38 13.05 41.79
N GLY A 16 12.40 12.16 41.60
CA GLY A 16 12.58 10.89 40.90
C GLY A 16 12.49 10.98 39.37
N ALA A 17 12.04 12.14 38.84
CA ALA A 17 11.83 12.38 37.42
C ALA A 17 13.04 13.02 36.71
N VAL A 18 14.13 13.32 37.42
CA VAL A 18 15.46 13.40 36.79
C VAL A 18 15.88 11.96 36.48
N ALA A 19 15.26 11.42 35.44
CA ALA A 19 15.67 10.16 34.85
C ALA A 19 17.17 10.28 34.57
N LYS A 20 17.99 9.46 35.24
CA LYS A 20 19.36 9.18 34.76
C LYS A 20 19.20 8.71 33.32
N THR A 21 19.37 9.62 32.37
CA THR A 21 19.35 9.32 30.94
C THR A 21 20.43 8.26 30.73
N ALA A 22 19.98 7.05 30.38
CA ALA A 22 20.88 5.95 30.07
C ALA A 22 21.87 6.43 28.99
N LYS A 23 23.15 6.10 29.16
CA LYS A 23 24.20 6.56 28.24
C LYS A 23 23.79 6.23 26.79
N PRO A 24 23.66 7.23 25.91
CA PRO A 24 23.32 6.96 24.51
C PRO A 24 24.44 6.15 23.86
N VAL A 25 24.07 5.28 22.93
CA VAL A 25 25.05 4.49 22.18
C VAL A 25 25.79 5.43 21.22
N LEU A 26 27.06 5.72 21.50
CA LEU A 26 27.90 6.63 20.70
C LEU A 26 28.74 5.93 19.63
N ARG A 27 28.67 4.59 19.54
CA ARG A 27 29.44 3.79 18.57
C ARG A 27 28.51 2.90 17.74
N GLY A 28 28.78 2.78 16.44
CA GLY A 28 28.01 1.92 15.54
C GLY A 28 26.65 2.48 15.09
N LEU A 29 26.38 3.77 15.33
CA LEU A 29 25.14 4.44 14.91
C LEU A 29 24.84 4.26 13.41
N LEU A 30 25.87 4.40 12.57
CA LEU A 30 25.75 4.24 11.13
C LEU A 30 25.36 2.81 10.73
N GLN A 31 26.01 1.80 11.33
CA GLN A 31 25.72 0.39 11.06
C GLN A 31 24.27 0.04 11.47
N ASN A 32 23.80 0.59 12.60
CA ASN A 32 22.41 0.40 13.03
C ASN A 32 21.40 1.11 12.13
N GLN A 33 21.71 2.32 11.63
CA GLN A 33 20.84 2.99 10.66
C GLN A 33 20.78 2.26 9.33
N ILE A 34 21.92 1.81 8.79
CA ILE A 34 21.96 1.08 7.51
C ILE A 34 21.11 -0.18 7.59
N LYS A 35 21.23 -0.97 8.67
CA LYS A 35 20.40 -2.18 8.85
C LYS A 35 18.90 -1.86 8.87
N LYS A 36 18.49 -0.81 9.59
CA LYS A 36 17.09 -0.38 9.65
C LYS A 36 16.58 0.09 8.30
N ASN A 37 17.32 0.98 7.64
CA ASN A 37 16.93 1.53 6.35
C ASN A 37 16.90 0.46 5.25
N LEU A 38 17.81 -0.52 5.30
CA LEU A 38 17.83 -1.63 4.36
C LEU A 38 16.57 -2.50 4.51
N ILE A 39 16.19 -2.86 5.74
CA ILE A 39 14.99 -3.65 6.00
C ILE A 39 13.73 -2.89 5.52
N VAL A 40 13.64 -1.60 5.86
CA VAL A 40 12.52 -0.75 5.44
C VAL A 40 12.48 -0.63 3.91
N GLY A 41 13.62 -0.37 3.26
CA GLY A 41 13.71 -0.25 1.81
C GLY A 41 13.30 -1.53 1.08
N ILE A 42 13.79 -2.69 1.53
CA ILE A 42 13.42 -3.99 0.94
C ILE A 42 11.91 -4.23 1.13
N SER A 43 11.38 -4.00 2.32
CA SER A 43 9.95 -4.20 2.59
C SER A 43 9.07 -3.30 1.71
N LEU A 44 9.49 -2.06 1.46
CA LEU A 44 8.77 -1.11 0.64
C LEU A 44 8.82 -1.48 -0.85
N CYS A 45 9.96 -1.93 -1.36
CA CYS A 45 10.08 -2.43 -2.73
C CYS A 45 9.19 -3.64 -2.97
N ILE A 46 9.19 -4.61 -2.03
CA ILE A 46 8.30 -5.76 -2.12
C ILE A 46 6.86 -5.26 -2.14
N ALA A 47 6.46 -4.40 -1.19
CA ALA A 47 5.13 -3.79 -1.08
C ALA A 47 4.66 -3.10 -2.38
N ALA A 48 5.53 -2.33 -3.01
CA ALA A 48 5.23 -1.69 -4.29
C ALA A 48 5.05 -2.72 -5.42
N GLY A 49 5.89 -3.76 -5.45
CA GLY A 49 5.82 -4.82 -6.46
C GLY A 49 4.50 -5.60 -6.43
N ILE A 50 4.02 -6.03 -5.26
CA ILE A 50 2.71 -6.70 -5.21
C ILE A 50 1.54 -5.76 -5.41
N LEU A 51 1.63 -4.49 -4.99
CA LEU A 51 0.60 -3.49 -5.30
C LEU A 51 0.44 -3.32 -6.82
N MET A 52 1.54 -3.22 -7.57
CA MET A 52 1.50 -3.13 -9.03
C MET A 52 0.96 -4.41 -9.66
N LYS A 53 1.39 -5.58 -9.17
CA LYS A 53 0.94 -6.87 -9.70
C LYS A 53 -0.56 -7.09 -9.50
N VAL A 54 -1.05 -6.89 -8.27
CA VAL A 54 -2.45 -7.11 -7.90
C VAL A 54 -3.35 -5.98 -8.40
N GLY A 55 -2.87 -4.74 -8.36
CA GLY A 55 -3.68 -3.56 -8.71
C GLY A 55 -3.83 -3.32 -10.21
N ILE A 56 -2.83 -3.70 -11.02
CA ILE A 56 -2.84 -3.41 -12.46
C ILE A 56 -2.87 -4.70 -13.28
N ASN A 57 -1.95 -5.61 -12.99
CA ASN A 57 -1.69 -6.74 -13.87
C ASN A 57 -2.81 -7.80 -13.81
N ASP A 58 -3.26 -8.12 -12.60
CA ASP A 58 -4.31 -9.11 -12.36
C ASP A 58 -5.70 -8.64 -12.86
N PRO A 59 -6.19 -7.40 -12.61
CA PRO A 59 -7.49 -6.96 -13.13
C PRO A 59 -7.48 -6.80 -14.65
N GLN A 60 -6.36 -6.41 -15.25
CA GLN A 60 -6.26 -6.33 -16.70
C GLN A 60 -6.46 -7.72 -17.32
N LYS A 61 -5.76 -8.74 -16.79
CA LYS A 61 -5.93 -10.13 -17.24
C LYS A 61 -7.34 -10.66 -17.01
N ALA A 62 -7.93 -10.37 -15.84
CA ALA A 62 -9.30 -10.76 -15.52
C ALA A 62 -10.30 -10.16 -16.51
N ARG A 63 -10.16 -8.86 -16.84
CA ARG A 63 -11.05 -8.17 -17.77
C ARG A 63 -11.02 -8.77 -19.18
N TYR A 64 -9.84 -9.11 -19.68
CA TYR A 64 -9.72 -9.81 -20.96
C TYR A 64 -10.36 -11.20 -20.90
N ALA A 65 -10.11 -11.97 -19.82
CA ALA A 65 -10.70 -13.29 -19.67
C ALA A 65 -12.24 -13.26 -19.57
N GLU A 66 -12.79 -12.28 -18.84
CA GLU A 66 -14.23 -12.07 -18.72
C GLU A 66 -14.88 -11.68 -20.04
N PHE A 67 -14.22 -10.81 -20.82
CA PHE A 67 -14.68 -10.43 -22.15
C PHE A 67 -14.83 -11.67 -23.04
N TYR A 68 -13.78 -12.47 -23.19
CA TYR A 68 -13.81 -13.66 -24.06
C TYR A 68 -14.71 -14.79 -23.55
N LYS A 69 -15.06 -14.83 -22.25
CA LYS A 69 -15.95 -15.86 -21.69
C LYS A 69 -17.40 -15.72 -22.16
N SER A 70 -17.84 -14.49 -22.42
CA SER A 70 -19.23 -14.16 -22.80
C SER A 70 -19.34 -13.56 -24.19
N TYR A 71 -18.22 -13.47 -24.91
CA TYR A 71 -18.16 -12.87 -26.24
C TYR A 71 -18.78 -13.80 -27.30
N ASP A 72 -19.79 -13.29 -27.98
CA ASP A 72 -20.46 -13.95 -29.10
C ASP A 72 -20.15 -13.16 -30.38
N ILE A 73 -19.34 -13.76 -31.24
CA ILE A 73 -18.75 -13.13 -32.42
C ILE A 73 -19.83 -12.72 -33.42
N ASP A 74 -20.86 -13.56 -33.58
CA ASP A 74 -21.91 -13.35 -34.58
C ASP A 74 -22.80 -12.16 -34.21
N LYS A 75 -23.11 -12.00 -32.91
CA LYS A 75 -23.88 -10.85 -32.42
C LYS A 75 -23.14 -9.53 -32.59
N ASP A 76 -21.84 -9.52 -32.29
CA ASP A 76 -21.04 -8.30 -32.43
C ASP A 76 -20.77 -7.97 -33.89
N PHE A 77 -20.63 -8.99 -34.74
CA PHE A 77 -20.57 -8.83 -36.20
C PHE A 77 -21.85 -8.21 -36.76
N VAL A 78 -23.03 -8.71 -36.39
CA VAL A 78 -24.32 -8.14 -36.82
C VAL A 78 -24.47 -6.69 -36.34
N ARG A 79 -24.07 -6.38 -35.10
CA ARG A 79 -24.05 -5.00 -34.59
C ARG A 79 -23.19 -4.08 -35.45
N ILE A 80 -21.99 -4.51 -35.82
CA ILE A 80 -21.04 -3.68 -36.59
C ILE A 80 -21.45 -3.61 -38.07
N LYS A 81 -22.02 -4.68 -38.63
CA LYS A 81 -22.61 -4.69 -39.98
C LYS A 81 -23.75 -3.69 -40.09
N ASN A 82 -24.65 -3.66 -39.10
CA ASN A 82 -25.77 -2.70 -39.05
C ASN A 82 -25.30 -1.24 -38.92
N LEU A 83 -24.10 -1.01 -38.37
CA LEU A 83 -23.49 0.32 -38.31
C LEU A 83 -22.82 0.74 -39.63
N GLY A 84 -22.81 -0.13 -40.65
CA GLY A 84 -22.27 0.16 -41.97
C GLY A 84 -20.75 0.35 -41.99
N LEU A 85 -20.04 -0.20 -41.00
CA LEU A 85 -18.59 -0.03 -40.85
C LEU A 85 -17.77 -0.97 -41.76
N PHE A 86 -18.40 -2.04 -42.25
CA PHE A 86 -17.75 -3.00 -43.14
C PHE A 86 -17.95 -2.59 -44.61
N GLU A 87 -16.86 -2.41 -45.34
CA GLU A 87 -16.89 -2.21 -46.79
C GLU A 87 -17.22 -3.51 -47.55
N SER A 88 -16.90 -4.68 -46.97
CA SER A 88 -17.10 -5.99 -47.58
C SER A 88 -18.52 -6.56 -47.42
N CYS A 89 -19.32 -6.01 -46.52
CA CYS A 89 -20.66 -6.48 -46.21
C CYS A 89 -21.60 -5.27 -46.12
N GLY A 90 -22.43 -5.06 -47.15
CA GLY A 90 -23.38 -3.95 -47.18
C GLY A 90 -24.38 -4.03 -46.03
N ALA A 91 -24.80 -2.87 -45.51
CA ALA A 91 -25.73 -2.77 -44.38
C ALA A 91 -27.16 -3.27 -44.69
N SER A 92 -27.46 -3.64 -45.94
CA SER A 92 -28.82 -3.80 -46.47
C SER A 92 -29.15 -5.15 -47.13
N ASP A 93 -28.27 -6.15 -47.06
CA ASP A 93 -28.53 -7.52 -47.56
C ASP A 93 -28.74 -8.54 -46.43
#